data_AF-A0A0C3C2C7-F1
#
_entry.id   AF-A0A0C3C2C7-F1
#
_cell.length_a   1.000
_cell.length_b   1.000
_cell.length_c   1.000
_cell.angle_alpha   90.00
_cell.angle_beta   90.00
_cell.angle_gamma   90.00
#
_symmetry.space_group_name_H-M   'P 1'
#
loop_
_entity.id
_entity.type
_entity.pdbx_description
1 polymer ?
#
loop_
_entity_poly.entity_id
_entity_poly.type
_entity_poly.pdbx_seq_one_letter_code
_entity_poly.pdbx_strand_id
1 'polypeptide(L)'
;MKMKSTHGGITAKIHGPPNRTPFVVHAQSVNGDVRLHIPRTFHGPVIISHRHGLVRFSDSINRNLTTFGKVDNTRRCFLGDFSRWTESARGWEGDELVIDVRHGNVKIHYDDDAVGSPVKSRPTFLNRIFGF
;
A
#
# COMPACT_ATOMS: atom_id res chain seq x y z
N MET A 1 0.66 -12.81 -7.97
CA MET A 1 1.99 -12.19 -8.24
C MET A 1 2.80 -12.15 -6.96
N LYS A 2 4.09 -12.53 -6.99
CA LYS A 2 4.98 -12.52 -5.83
C LYS A 2 6.26 -11.74 -6.13
N MET A 3 6.63 -10.81 -5.27
CA MET A 3 7.81 -9.95 -5.37
C MET A 3 8.62 -10.08 -4.09
N LYS A 4 9.93 -10.30 -4.20
CA LYS A 4 10.81 -10.45 -3.04
C LYS A 4 12.10 -9.67 -3.24
N SER A 5 12.52 -8.94 -2.21
CA SER A 5 13.80 -8.24 -2.16
C SER A 5 14.45 -8.41 -0.78
N THR A 6 15.77 -8.51 -0.73
CA THR A 6 16.52 -8.61 0.52
C THR A 6 17.32 -7.34 0.81
N HIS A 7 18.00 -6.80 -0.20
CA HIS A 7 18.79 -5.58 -0.11
C HIS A 7 18.37 -4.65 -1.26
N GLY A 8 17.36 -3.83 -1.03
CA GLY A 8 16.74 -2.98 -2.04
C GLY A 8 15.23 -2.85 -1.86
N GLY A 9 14.66 -1.75 -2.35
CA GLY A 9 13.21 -1.52 -2.30
C GLY A 9 12.43 -2.28 -3.38
N ILE A 10 11.13 -2.44 -3.16
CA ILE A 10 10.19 -2.93 -4.19
C ILE A 10 9.39 -1.73 -4.67
N THR A 11 9.43 -1.44 -5.96
CA THR A 11 8.50 -0.49 -6.57
C THR A 11 7.72 -1.21 -7.66
N ALA A 12 6.39 -1.22 -7.55
CA ALA A 12 5.52 -1.79 -8.57
C ALA A 12 4.36 -0.85 -8.87
N LYS A 13 3.99 -0.81 -10.14
CA LYS A 13 2.80 -0.10 -10.63
C LYS A 13 1.94 -1.09 -11.38
N ILE A 14 0.75 -1.33 -10.86
CA ILE A 14 -0.21 -2.28 -11.41
C ILE A 14 -1.31 -1.44 -12.05
N HIS A 15 -1.39 -1.55 -13.37
CA HIS A 15 -2.45 -0.95 -14.15
C HIS A 15 -3.58 -1.96 -14.33
N GLY A 16 -4.81 -1.49 -14.20
CA GLY A 16 -5.98 -2.34 -14.26
C GLY A 16 -7.11 -1.69 -15.07
N PRO A 17 -7.58 -2.29 -16.19
CA PRO A 17 -8.77 -1.80 -16.86
C PRO A 17 -10.01 -1.96 -15.96
N PRO A 18 -11.14 -1.29 -16.29
CA PRO A 18 -12.38 -1.36 -15.51
C PRO A 18 -12.89 -2.80 -15.30
N ASN A 19 -12.81 -3.63 -16.34
CA ASN A 19 -13.26 -5.03 -16.34
C ASN A 19 -12.08 -5.99 -16.22
N ARG A 20 -11.28 -5.82 -15.16
CA ARG A 20 -10.15 -6.73 -14.89
C ARG A 20 -10.56 -7.91 -14.03
N THR A 21 -9.79 -8.99 -14.14
CA THR A 21 -9.86 -10.10 -13.19
C THR A 21 -9.26 -9.69 -11.83
N PRO A 22 -9.76 -10.25 -10.72
CA PRO A 22 -9.13 -10.10 -9.43
C PRO A 22 -7.68 -10.59 -9.43
N PHE A 23 -6.82 -9.97 -8.64
CA PHE A 23 -5.44 -10.38 -8.52
C PHE A 23 -4.95 -10.37 -7.08
N VAL A 24 -3.94 -11.21 -6.83
CA VAL A 24 -3.29 -11.32 -5.52
C VAL A 24 -1.83 -10.88 -5.63
N VAL A 25 -1.40 -9.96 -4.77
CA VAL A 25 -0.01 -9.46 -4.71
C VAL A 25 0.60 -9.78 -3.36
N HIS A 26 1.75 -10.45 -3.40
CA HIS A 26 2.60 -10.67 -2.22
C HIS A 26 3.93 -9.94 -2.43
N ALA A 27 4.19 -8.91 -1.63
CA ALA A 27 5.45 -8.16 -1.64
C ALA A 27 6.22 -8.39 -0.34
N GLN A 28 7.45 -8.90 -0.43
CA GLN A 28 8.30 -9.18 0.73
C GLN A 28 9.64 -8.45 0.62
N SER A 29 9.96 -7.60 1.60
CA SER A 29 11.23 -6.86 1.67
C SER A 29 11.91 -7.03 3.03
N VAL A 30 13.22 -7.29 3.05
CA VAL A 30 14.00 -7.30 4.30
C VAL A 30 14.50 -5.90 4.61
N ASN A 31 15.29 -5.30 3.72
CA ASN A 31 15.86 -3.98 3.88
C ASN A 31 15.55 -3.13 2.64
N GLY A 32 14.57 -2.23 2.74
CA GLY A 32 14.19 -1.34 1.66
C GLY A 32 12.71 -0.98 1.67
N ASP A 33 12.41 0.20 1.11
CA ASP A 33 11.04 0.69 0.99
C ASP A 33 10.21 -0.15 0.01
N VAL A 34 8.93 -0.35 0.32
CA VAL A 34 7.94 -0.93 -0.60
C VAL A 34 6.99 0.18 -1.06
N ARG A 35 6.93 0.40 -2.37
CA ARG A 35 6.07 1.40 -3.03
C ARG A 35 5.18 0.70 -4.03
N LEU A 36 3.90 0.64 -3.75
CA LEU A 36 2.92 -0.01 -4.62
C LEU A 36 1.91 1.01 -5.12
N HIS A 37 1.70 1.00 -6.43
CA HIS A 37 0.63 1.72 -7.07
C HIS A 37 -0.37 0.70 -7.60
N ILE A 38 -1.60 0.78 -7.13
CA ILE A 38 -2.67 -0.18 -7.42
C ILE A 38 -3.81 0.50 -8.18
N PRO A 39 -4.58 -0.22 -9.01
CA PRO A 39 -5.67 0.40 -9.73
C PRO A 39 -6.80 0.83 -8.79
N ARG A 40 -7.55 1.89 -9.14
CA ARG A 40 -8.74 2.31 -8.36
C ARG A 40 -9.82 1.23 -8.25
N THR A 41 -9.83 0.32 -9.20
CA THR A 41 -10.71 -0.86 -9.21
C THR A 41 -10.24 -1.96 -8.26
N PHE A 42 -9.20 -1.73 -7.45
CA PHE A 42 -8.80 -2.65 -6.39
C PHE A 42 -9.85 -2.66 -5.28
N HIS A 43 -10.39 -3.85 -5.03
CA HIS A 43 -11.31 -4.11 -3.94
C HIS A 43 -10.84 -5.34 -3.19
N GLY A 44 -10.47 -5.18 -1.93
CA GLY A 44 -10.14 -6.31 -1.08
C GLY A 44 -9.25 -6.03 0.14
N PRO A 45 -8.91 -7.08 0.88
CA PRO A 45 -8.04 -7.01 2.05
C PRO A 45 -6.63 -6.55 1.70
N VAL A 46 -6.11 -5.69 2.57
CA VAL A 46 -4.75 -5.19 2.57
C VAL A 46 -4.11 -5.55 3.91
N ILE A 47 -3.17 -6.49 3.88
CA ILE A 47 -2.48 -7.02 5.05
C ILE A 47 -1.03 -6.55 5.00
N ILE A 48 -0.62 -5.77 5.99
CA ILE A 48 0.70 -5.14 6.03
C ILE A 48 1.39 -5.50 7.33
N SER A 49 2.33 -6.44 7.27
CA SER A 49 3.25 -6.76 8.35
C SER A 49 4.50 -5.88 8.20
N HIS A 50 4.77 -5.04 9.20
CA HIS A 50 5.98 -4.20 9.19
C HIS A 50 6.65 -4.19 10.56
N ARG A 51 7.94 -4.53 10.65
CA ARG A 51 8.65 -4.53 11.95
C ARG A 51 9.19 -3.14 12.32
N HIS A 52 9.88 -2.50 11.38
CA HIS A 52 10.47 -1.17 11.58
C HIS A 52 10.23 -0.28 10.36
N GLY A 53 9.74 0.94 10.61
CA GLY A 53 9.41 1.93 9.58
C GLY A 53 7.98 2.43 9.71
N LEU A 54 7.50 3.14 8.68
CA LEU A 54 6.16 3.69 8.64
C LEU A 54 5.34 3.11 7.48
N VAL A 55 4.07 2.87 7.73
CA VAL A 55 3.06 2.53 6.71
C VAL A 55 2.26 3.79 6.38
N ARG A 56 2.33 4.23 5.13
CA ARG A 56 1.62 5.41 4.62
C ARG A 56 0.74 5.02 3.45
N PHE A 57 -0.49 5.52 3.48
CA PHE A 57 -1.45 5.46 2.39
C PHE A 57 -1.61 6.86 1.81
N SER A 58 -1.87 6.98 0.51
CA SER A 58 -2.29 8.25 -0.08
C SER A 58 -3.64 8.70 0.51
N ASP A 59 -3.93 10.01 0.44
CA ASP A 59 -5.21 10.54 0.92
C ASP A 59 -6.39 9.89 0.18
N SER A 60 -6.24 9.64 -1.12
CA SER A 60 -7.21 8.92 -1.94
C SER A 60 -7.47 7.50 -1.41
N ILE A 61 -6.41 6.76 -1.06
CA ILE A 61 -6.54 5.41 -0.50
C ILE A 61 -7.22 5.48 0.86
N ASN A 62 -6.80 6.40 1.76
CA ASN A 62 -7.37 6.52 3.10
C ASN A 62 -8.89 6.77 3.09
N ARG A 63 -9.41 7.50 2.10
CA ARG A 63 -10.87 7.73 1.96
C ARG A 63 -11.66 6.45 1.71
N ASN A 64 -11.06 5.46 1.06
CA ASN A 64 -11.69 4.19 0.70
C ASN A 64 -11.18 3.03 1.59
N LEU A 65 -10.39 3.32 2.61
CA LEU A 65 -9.73 2.33 3.45
C LEU A 65 -10.52 2.16 4.76
N THR A 66 -10.99 0.95 5.02
CA THR A 66 -11.51 0.55 6.32
C THR A 66 -10.41 -0.19 7.08
N THR A 67 -10.00 0.33 8.25
CA THR A 67 -8.95 -0.32 9.07
C THR A 67 -9.61 -1.13 10.19
N PHE A 68 -9.34 -2.43 10.25
CA PHE A 68 -9.87 -3.30 11.31
C PHE A 68 -9.02 -3.26 12.58
N GLY A 69 -7.73 -2.98 12.44
CA GLY A 69 -6.84 -2.82 13.58
C GLY A 69 -5.38 -3.13 13.25
N LYS A 70 -4.54 -2.95 14.27
CA LYS A 70 -3.13 -3.34 14.28
C LYS A 70 -2.90 -4.35 15.40
N VAL A 71 -2.49 -5.56 15.06
CA VAL A 71 -2.13 -6.63 16.01
C VAL A 71 -0.74 -7.13 15.63
N ASP A 72 0.17 -7.27 16.59
CA ASP A 72 1.52 -7.83 16.39
C ASP A 72 2.25 -7.27 15.17
N ASN A 73 2.29 -5.94 15.05
CA ASN A 73 2.93 -5.22 13.94
C ASN A 73 2.34 -5.48 12.55
N THR A 74 1.22 -6.20 12.50
CA THR A 74 0.42 -6.43 11.31
C THR A 74 -0.77 -5.48 11.33
N ARG A 75 -0.88 -4.64 10.31
CA ARG A 75 -2.05 -3.81 10.05
C ARG A 75 -2.95 -4.54 9.06
N ARG A 76 -4.21 -4.73 9.44
CA ARG A 76 -5.23 -5.32 8.56
C ARG A 76 -6.23 -4.25 8.19
N CYS A 77 -6.37 -4.03 6.89
CA CYS A 77 -7.29 -3.09 6.31
C CYS A 77 -8.08 -3.78 5.20
N PHE A 78 -9.17 -3.14 4.78
CA PHE A 78 -9.89 -3.46 3.57
C PHE A 78 -9.98 -2.19 2.73
N LEU A 79 -9.72 -2.31 1.44
CA LEU A 79 -9.79 -1.20 0.51
C LEU A 79 -10.98 -1.41 -0.43
N GLY A 80 -11.86 -0.41 -0.51
CA GLY A 80 -13.06 -0.45 -1.34
C GLY A 80 -14.32 -0.85 -0.58
N ASP A 81 -15.32 -1.37 -1.30
CA ASP A 81 -16.64 -1.70 -0.74
C ASP A 81 -16.60 -2.94 0.17
N PHE A 82 -16.72 -2.72 1.48
CA PHE A 82 -16.66 -3.75 2.50
C PHE A 82 -17.86 -4.70 2.50
N SER A 83 -18.98 -4.36 1.84
CA SER A 83 -20.16 -5.26 1.75
C SER A 83 -19.79 -6.63 1.17
N ARG A 84 -18.88 -6.65 0.18
CA ARG A 84 -18.36 -7.87 -0.47
C ARG A 84 -17.61 -8.81 0.48
N TRP A 85 -17.03 -8.29 1.56
CA TRP A 85 -16.37 -9.10 2.58
C TRP A 85 -17.37 -9.90 3.42
N THR A 86 -18.55 -9.34 3.68
CA THR A 86 -19.59 -10.00 4.46
C THR A 86 -20.29 -11.10 3.66
N GLU A 87 -20.40 -10.92 2.34
CA GLU A 87 -20.99 -11.89 1.41
C GLU A 87 -20.08 -13.10 1.14
N SER A 88 -18.78 -13.00 1.44
CA SER A 88 -17.79 -14.07 1.23
C SER A 88 -17.81 -15.10 2.37
N ALA A 89 -18.97 -15.70 2.62
CA ALA A 89 -19.15 -16.78 3.60
C ALA A 89 -18.31 -18.04 3.28
N ARG A 90 -17.78 -18.16 2.05
CA ARG A 90 -16.97 -19.30 1.56
C ARG A 90 -15.49 -18.98 1.33
N GLY A 91 -15.03 -17.78 1.67
CA GLY A 91 -13.68 -17.31 1.40
C GLY A 91 -13.66 -16.13 0.43
N TRP A 92 -12.55 -15.39 0.45
CA TRP A 92 -12.39 -14.17 -0.32
C TRP A 92 -11.91 -14.48 -1.75
N GLU A 93 -12.69 -14.09 -2.76
CA GLU A 93 -12.39 -14.33 -4.19
C GLU A 93 -12.01 -13.04 -4.96
N GLY A 94 -11.89 -11.92 -4.25
CA GLY A 94 -11.53 -10.63 -4.84
C GLY A 94 -10.02 -10.36 -4.84
N ASP A 95 -9.64 -9.08 -4.88
CA ASP A 95 -8.23 -8.73 -4.86
C ASP A 95 -7.62 -8.90 -3.49
N GLU A 96 -6.33 -9.20 -3.43
CA GLU A 96 -5.64 -9.30 -2.15
C GLU A 96 -4.25 -8.69 -2.23
N LEU A 97 -3.90 -7.92 -1.21
CA LEU A 97 -2.60 -7.30 -1.09
C LEU A 97 -1.95 -7.69 0.24
N VAL A 98 -0.87 -8.46 0.15
CA VAL A 98 -0.07 -8.90 1.30
C VAL A 98 1.32 -8.29 1.20
N ILE A 99 1.72 -7.55 2.22
CA ILE A 99 3.02 -6.88 2.31
C ILE A 99 3.71 -7.30 3.60
N ASP A 100 4.95 -7.79 3.48
CA ASP A 100 5.82 -8.13 4.59
C ASP A 100 7.14 -7.34 4.48
N VAL A 101 7.37 -6.42 5.41
CA VAL A 101 8.57 -5.57 5.45
C VAL A 101 9.24 -5.65 6.81
N ARG A 102 10.53 -6.00 6.86
CA ARG A 102 11.28 -5.98 8.13
C ARG A 102 11.79 -4.59 8.46
N HIS A 103 12.53 -3.96 7.55
CA HIS A 103 13.13 -2.64 7.74
C HIS A 103 12.90 -1.78 6.50
N GLY A 104 11.97 -0.84 6.59
CA GLY A 104 11.63 0.04 5.47
C GLY A 104 10.24 0.62 5.59
N ASN A 105 9.95 1.61 4.76
CA ASN A 105 8.63 2.22 4.72
C ASN A 105 7.74 1.53 3.69
N VAL A 106 6.44 1.47 3.97
CA VAL A 106 5.43 1.02 3.02
C VAL A 106 4.65 2.25 2.54
N LYS A 107 4.55 2.44 1.23
CA LYS A 107 3.75 3.49 0.60
C LYS A 107 2.81 2.86 -0.42
N ILE A 108 1.52 3.11 -0.27
CA ILE A 108 0.49 2.61 -1.20
C ILE A 108 -0.28 3.80 -1.77
N HIS A 109 -0.40 3.82 -3.09
CA HIS A 109 -1.05 4.86 -3.89
C HIS A 109 -1.96 4.21 -4.93
N TYR A 110 -2.91 4.97 -5.47
CA TYR A 110 -3.51 4.56 -6.74
C TYR A 110 -2.52 4.74 -7.90
N ASP A 111 -2.70 4.00 -8.99
CA ASP A 111 -1.84 4.09 -10.18
C ASP A 111 -2.05 5.37 -10.99
N ASP A 112 -3.23 5.98 -10.84
CA ASP A 112 -3.62 7.27 -11.39
C ASP A 112 -3.44 8.44 -10.41
N ASP A 113 -3.19 8.19 -9.11
CA ASP A 113 -2.73 9.21 -8.18
C ASP A 113 -1.36 9.68 -8.69
N ALA A 114 -1.36 10.81 -9.40
CA ALA A 114 -0.29 11.24 -10.27
C ALA A 114 1.14 11.08 -9.70
N VAL A 115 1.99 10.45 -10.52
CA VAL A 115 3.29 11.03 -10.90
C VAL A 115 3.04 12.52 -11.21
N GLY A 116 3.16 13.41 -10.23
CA GLY A 116 2.88 14.84 -10.42
C GLY A 116 1.93 15.53 -9.45
N SER A 117 1.54 14.92 -8.32
CA SER A 117 1.19 15.78 -7.18
C SER A 117 2.46 16.57 -6.83
N PRO A 118 2.48 17.93 -6.88
CA PRO A 118 3.61 18.65 -6.32
C PRO A 118 3.72 18.13 -4.90
N VAL A 119 4.83 17.45 -4.61
CA VAL A 119 5.22 17.20 -3.24
C VAL A 119 5.17 18.60 -2.64
N LYS A 120 4.14 18.92 -1.86
CA LYS A 120 4.24 19.99 -0.88
C LYS A 120 5.38 19.50 -0.02
N SER A 121 6.59 19.89 -0.40
CA SER A 121 7.78 19.76 0.40
C SER A 121 7.38 20.49 1.67
N ARG A 122 6.96 19.72 2.67
CA ARG A 122 7.01 20.23 4.03
C ARG A 122 8.46 20.70 4.17
N PRO A 123 8.70 22.00 4.42
CA PRO A 123 10.05 22.50 4.49
C PRO A 123 10.73 21.73 5.61
N THR A 124 11.62 20.81 5.22
CA THR A 124 12.46 20.07 6.15
C THR A 124 13.36 21.11 6.82
N PHE A 125 13.45 21.04 8.14
CA PHE A 125 14.13 21.96 9.08
C PHE A 125 15.63 22.19 8.84
N LEU A 126 16.18 21.82 7.67
CA LEU A 126 17.58 22.03 7.29
C LEU A 126 17.80 23.30 6.44
N ASN A 127 16.75 23.87 5.84
CA ASN A 127 16.86 25.12 5.05
C ASN A 127 16.94 26.41 5.90
N ARG A 128 17.04 26.30 7.22
CA ARG A 128 17.11 27.45 8.15
C ARG A 128 18.49 27.65 8.78
N ILE A 129 19.49 26.85 8.40
CA ILE A 129 20.84 26.86 9.02
C ILE A 129 21.93 27.30 8.02
N PHE A 130 21.66 27.30 6.71
CA PHE A 130 22.47 27.93 5.67
C PHE A 130 21.49 28.48 4.62
N GLY A 131 21.25 29.78 4.41
CA GLY A 131 22.15 30.91 4.46
C GLY A 131 22.62 31.24 3.04
N PHE A 132 21.71 31.69 2.15
CA PHE A 132 21.87 32.67 1.05
C PHE A 132 20.49 32.98 0.44
#